data_AF-A0A1Q4F9J5-F1
#
_entry.id   AF-A0A1Q4F9J5-F1
#
_cell.length_a   1.000
_cell.length_b   1.000
_cell.length_c   1.000
_cell.angle_alpha   90.00
_cell.angle_beta   90.00
_cell.angle_gamma   90.00
#
_symmetry.space_group_name_H-M   'P 1'
#
loop_
_entity.id
_entity.type
_entity.pdbx_description
1 polymer ?
#
loop_
_entity_poly.entity_id
_entity_poly.type
_entity_poly.pdbx_seq_one_letter_code
_entity_poly.pdbx_strand_id
1 'polypeptide(L)'
;MALLYTIFRTGVSLPHPGSSFRHVRRVPGQEEDLIKYEFLFVNFDVMTQLNLMERKGTRAVKRLRLQKLKSGHPFMINSSDLKRNQCYLEYPDGIIKLVSVTPSARDFSVIRQLSPVEADMLRQKYKLSG
;
A
#
# COMPACT_ATOMS: atom_id res chain seq x y z
N MET A 1 12.43 7.53 23.29
CA MET A 1 13.61 7.61 24.17
C MET A 1 13.43 6.92 25.53
N ALA A 2 12.21 6.74 26.06
CA ALA A 2 11.99 6.07 27.35
C ALA A 2 12.12 4.53 27.34
N LEU A 3 11.95 3.86 26.18
CA LEU A 3 11.99 2.39 26.09
C LEU A 3 13.40 1.78 26.22
N LEU A 4 14.45 2.56 25.96
CA LEU A 4 15.83 2.06 25.98
C LEU A 4 16.38 1.91 27.41
N TYR A 5 15.86 2.71 28.37
CA TYR A 5 16.43 2.84 29.70
C TYR A 5 16.04 1.69 30.65
N THR A 6 14.92 1.02 30.41
CA THR A 6 14.43 -0.07 31.25
C THR A 6 15.17 -1.40 31.00
N ILE A 7 15.82 -1.54 29.84
CA ILE A 7 16.47 -2.79 29.41
C ILE A 7 17.82 -3.02 30.12
N PHE A 8 18.46 -1.97 30.64
CA PHE A 8 19.80 -2.10 31.26
C PHE A 8 19.82 -2.64 32.69
N ARG A 9 18.68 -2.79 33.37
CA ARG A 9 18.66 -3.19 34.80
C ARG A 9 18.50 -4.69 35.04
N THR A 10 18.20 -5.48 34.00
CA THR A 10 17.92 -6.93 34.12
C THR A 10 19.03 -7.83 33.57
N GLY A 11 20.18 -7.29 33.15
CA GLY A 11 21.32 -8.10 32.70
C GLY A 11 21.06 -8.90 31.42
N VAL A 12 20.06 -8.52 30.62
CA VAL A 12 19.75 -9.20 29.36
C VAL A 12 20.55 -8.52 28.24
N SER A 13 21.59 -9.22 27.77
CA SER A 13 22.33 -8.82 26.56
C SER A 13 21.44 -9.01 25.33
N LEU A 14 21.29 -7.98 24.51
CA LEU A 14 20.58 -8.06 23.23
C LEU A 14 21.31 -9.04 22.29
N PRO A 15 20.62 -10.05 21.72
CA PRO A 15 21.23 -10.90 20.72
C PRO A 15 21.49 -10.10 19.44
N HIS A 16 22.66 -10.33 18.84
CA HIS A 16 23.00 -9.78 17.52
C HIS A 16 22.11 -10.40 16.44
N PRO A 17 21.88 -9.70 15.31
CA PRO A 17 21.12 -10.26 14.21
C PRO A 17 21.87 -11.49 13.67
N GLY A 18 21.36 -12.69 13.94
CA GLY A 18 21.92 -13.97 13.45
C GLY A 18 22.31 -15.01 14.50
N SER A 19 22.19 -14.75 15.81
CA SER A 19 22.52 -15.76 16.84
C SER A 19 21.35 -16.70 17.15
N SER A 20 21.57 -18.01 16.99
CA SER A 20 20.66 -19.08 17.38
C SER A 20 20.43 -19.09 18.89
N PHE A 21 19.15 -19.04 19.31
CA PHE A 21 18.72 -19.18 20.70
C PHE A 21 18.94 -20.61 21.19
N ARG A 22 20.17 -20.97 21.54
CA ARG A 22 20.43 -22.16 22.36
C ARG A 22 20.84 -21.73 23.77
N HIS A 23 19.98 -22.13 24.71
CA HIS A 23 20.17 -22.14 26.16
C HIS A 23 20.07 -20.79 26.89
N VAL A 24 18.85 -20.26 26.98
CA VAL A 24 18.43 -19.42 28.12
C VAL A 24 17.82 -20.37 29.16
N ARG A 25 18.33 -20.37 30.40
CA ARG A 25 17.77 -21.18 31.50
C ARG A 25 16.34 -20.72 31.79
N ARG A 26 15.39 -21.66 31.80
CA ARG A 26 13.95 -21.39 32.03
C ARG A 26 13.73 -20.89 33.47
N VAL A 27 13.19 -19.68 33.62
CA VAL A 27 12.62 -19.16 34.87
C VAL A 27 11.11 -19.36 34.82
N PRO A 28 10.48 -20.02 35.81
CA PRO A 28 9.02 -20.23 35.81
C PRO A 28 8.30 -18.87 35.89
N GLY A 29 7.31 -18.65 34.99
CA GLY A 29 6.49 -17.43 34.97
C GLY A 29 6.85 -16.39 33.88
N GLN A 30 7.87 -16.63 33.04
CA GLN A 30 8.26 -15.71 31.94
C GLN A 30 7.85 -16.20 30.52
N GLU A 31 7.23 -17.38 30.40
CA GLU A 31 6.85 -17.93 29.08
C GLU A 31 5.74 -17.12 28.39
N GLU A 32 4.78 -16.57 29.14
CA GLU A 32 3.70 -15.78 28.56
C GLU A 32 4.18 -14.45 27.96
N ASP A 33 5.19 -13.84 28.57
CA ASP A 33 5.75 -12.57 28.08
C ASP A 33 6.58 -12.79 26.82
N LEU A 34 7.34 -13.89 26.75
CA LEU A 34 8.10 -14.26 25.54
C LEU A 34 7.16 -14.51 24.34
N ILE A 35 6.03 -15.20 24.55
CA ILE A 35 5.02 -15.42 23.50
C ILE A 35 4.40 -14.10 23.03
N LYS A 36 4.10 -13.17 23.95
CA LYS A 36 3.59 -11.84 23.58
C LYS A 36 4.61 -11.05 22.76
N TYR A 37 5.90 -11.08 23.13
CA TYR A 37 6.95 -10.39 22.39
C TYR A 37 7.18 -11.00 21.00
N GLU A 38 7.20 -12.33 20.88
CA GLU A 38 7.29 -12.99 19.57
C GLU A 38 6.08 -12.65 18.69
N PHE A 39 4.87 -12.69 19.24
CA PHE A 39 3.66 -12.32 18.51
C PHE A 39 3.69 -10.85 18.04
N LEU A 40 4.09 -9.91 18.91
CA LEU A 40 4.24 -8.50 18.55
C LEU A 40 5.33 -8.28 17.48
N PHE A 41 6.44 -9.00 17.60
CA PHE A 41 7.56 -8.90 16.65
C PHE A 41 7.18 -9.42 15.26
N VAL A 42 6.54 -10.59 15.18
CA VAL A 42 6.03 -11.13 13.91
C VAL A 42 5.02 -10.18 13.28
N ASN A 43 4.08 -9.63 14.05
CA ASN A 43 3.11 -8.67 13.51
C ASN A 43 3.77 -7.37 13.02
N PHE A 44 4.78 -6.87 13.74
CA PHE A 44 5.53 -5.70 13.31
C PHE A 44 6.26 -5.95 11.98
N ASP A 45 6.99 -7.07 11.87
CA ASP A 45 7.70 -7.43 10.63
C ASP A 45 6.72 -7.57 9.46
N VAL A 46 5.62 -8.30 9.64
CA VAL A 46 4.56 -8.44 8.62
C VAL A 46 4.01 -7.08 8.20
N MET A 47 3.71 -6.19 9.14
CA MET A 47 3.21 -4.84 8.84
C MET A 47 4.24 -4.02 8.03
N THR A 48 5.53 -4.12 8.38
CA THR A 48 6.59 -3.41 7.64
C THR A 48 6.75 -3.94 6.21
N GLN A 49 6.67 -5.26 6.01
CA GLN A 49 6.73 -5.88 4.68
C GLN A 49 5.53 -5.50 3.82
N LEU A 50 4.31 -5.51 4.39
CA LEU A 50 3.11 -5.06 3.69
C LEU A 50 3.22 -3.61 3.24
N ASN A 51 3.72 -2.72 4.10
CA ASN A 51 3.94 -1.31 3.74
C ASN A 51 4.95 -1.15 2.60
N LEU A 52 6.03 -1.94 2.62
CA LEU A 52 7.03 -1.94 1.54
C LEU A 52 6.43 -2.42 0.21
N MET A 53 5.64 -3.50 0.24
CA MET A 53 4.95 -4.02 -0.94
C MET A 53 3.95 -3.01 -1.51
N GLU A 54 3.17 -2.36 -0.64
CA GLU A 54 2.21 -1.31 -1.03
C GLU A 54 2.92 -0.14 -1.73
N ARG A 55 4.06 0.31 -1.20
CA ARG A 55 4.86 1.38 -1.82
C ARG A 55 5.41 0.98 -3.19
N LYS A 56 5.94 -0.24 -3.31
CA LYS A 56 6.46 -0.77 -4.58
C LYS A 56 5.34 -0.88 -5.63
N GLY A 57 4.20 -1.44 -5.24
CA GLY A 57 3.01 -1.55 -6.09
C GLY A 57 2.52 -0.18 -6.55
N THR A 58 2.36 0.77 -5.63
CA THR A 58 1.94 2.14 -5.94
C THR A 58 2.90 2.82 -6.92
N ARG A 59 4.22 2.68 -6.71
CA ARG A 59 5.23 3.25 -7.63
C ARG A 59 5.18 2.61 -9.02
N ALA A 60 4.98 1.30 -9.09
CA ALA A 60 4.84 0.58 -10.36
C ALA A 60 3.60 1.05 -11.14
N VAL A 61 2.46 1.18 -10.46
CA VAL A 61 1.21 1.68 -11.07
C VAL A 61 1.37 3.12 -11.59
N LYS A 62 2.01 4.02 -10.82
CA LYS A 62 2.30 5.39 -11.28
C LYS A 62 3.18 5.41 -12.52
N ARG A 63 4.24 4.60 -12.55
CA ARG A 63 5.14 4.49 -13.71
C ARG A 63 4.39 3.98 -14.93
N LEU A 64 3.57 2.94 -14.77
CA LEU A 64 2.76 2.38 -15.85
C LEU A 64 1.77 3.42 -16.40
N ARG A 65 1.11 4.18 -15.52
CA ARG A 65 0.23 5.29 -15.91
C ARG A 65 0.96 6.31 -16.77
N LEU A 66 2.09 6.84 -16.28
CA LEU A 66 2.86 7.84 -17.03
C LEU A 66 3.36 7.29 -18.36
N GLN A 67 3.79 6.02 -18.41
CA GLN A 67 4.21 5.38 -19.65
C GLN A 67 3.05 5.27 -20.66
N LYS A 68 1.87 4.80 -20.23
CA LYS A 68 0.68 4.70 -21.09
C LYS A 68 0.26 6.06 -21.64
N LEU A 69 0.20 7.08 -20.79
CA LEU A 69 -0.18 8.42 -21.22
C LEU A 69 0.84 9.01 -22.21
N LYS A 70 2.14 8.85 -21.93
CA LYS A 70 3.21 9.27 -22.86
C LYS A 70 3.17 8.54 -24.20
N SER A 71 2.72 7.28 -24.23
CA SER A 71 2.56 6.51 -25.47
C SER A 71 1.23 6.77 -26.19
N GLY A 72 0.47 7.80 -25.78
CA GLY A 72 -0.80 8.14 -26.41
C GLY A 72 -1.96 7.20 -26.03
N HIS A 73 -1.84 6.45 -24.93
CA HIS A 73 -2.86 5.50 -24.51
C HIS A 73 -3.59 5.94 -23.24
N PRO A 74 -4.91 5.75 -23.16
CA PRO A 74 -5.65 6.00 -21.94
C PRO A 74 -5.19 5.11 -20.78
N PHE A 75 -5.38 5.60 -19.56
CA PHE A 75 -5.15 4.86 -18.33
C PHE A 75 -6.46 4.71 -17.55
N MET A 76 -6.79 3.47 -17.20
CA MET A 76 -8.01 3.14 -16.47
C MET A 76 -7.81 3.27 -14.96
N ILE A 77 -8.72 3.99 -14.31
CA ILE A 77 -8.76 4.18 -12.86
C ILE A 77 -10.07 3.60 -12.35
N ASN A 78 -9.97 2.47 -11.67
CA ASN A 78 -11.10 1.82 -11.01
C ASN A 78 -11.32 2.45 -9.63
N SER A 79 -12.58 2.63 -9.26
CA SER A 79 -12.99 3.20 -7.98
C SER A 79 -14.08 2.35 -7.37
N SER A 80 -13.99 2.11 -6.06
CA SER A 80 -15.03 1.46 -5.26
C SER A 80 -16.34 2.25 -5.22
N ASP A 81 -16.28 3.55 -5.50
CA ASP A 81 -17.41 4.47 -5.35
C ASP A 81 -18.25 4.56 -6.64
N LEU A 82 -17.82 3.85 -7.69
CA LEU A 82 -18.51 3.76 -8.97
C LEU A 82 -19.33 2.48 -9.06
N LYS A 83 -20.31 2.45 -9.97
CA LYS A 83 -21.03 1.21 -10.30
C LYS A 83 -20.04 0.17 -10.85
N ARG A 84 -20.34 -1.12 -10.68
CA ARG A 84 -19.45 -2.24 -11.08
C ARG A 84 -18.95 -2.18 -12.53
N ASN A 85 -19.75 -1.61 -13.43
CA ASN A 85 -19.44 -1.46 -14.84
C ASN A 85 -18.93 -0.06 -15.20
N GLN A 86 -18.47 0.74 -14.24
CA GLN A 86 -17.99 2.10 -14.47
C GLN A 86 -16.55 2.26 -14.02
N CYS A 87 -15.81 3.07 -14.76
CA CYS A 87 -14.46 3.46 -14.41
C CYS A 87 -14.15 4.86 -14.94
N TYR A 88 -13.05 5.44 -14.46
CA TYR A 88 -12.51 6.64 -15.08
C TYR A 88 -11.44 6.26 -16.11
N LEU A 89 -11.44 6.94 -17.26
CA LEU A 89 -10.35 6.89 -18.24
C LEU A 89 -9.66 8.25 -18.26
N GLU A 90 -8.38 8.26 -17.92
CA GLU A 90 -7.51 9.41 -18.12
C GLU A 90 -6.83 9.31 -19.48
N TYR A 91 -6.90 10.39 -20.24
CA TYR A 91 -6.37 10.50 -21.58
C TYR A 91 -5.02 11.27 -21.59
N PRO A 92 -4.20 11.12 -22.65
CA PRO A 92 -2.89 11.78 -22.75
C PRO A 92 -2.91 13.31 -22.66
N ASP A 93 -4.03 13.92 -23.04
CA ASP A 93 -4.29 15.36 -22.93
C ASP A 93 -4.60 15.81 -21.48
N GLY A 94 -4.63 14.88 -20.54
CA GLY A 94 -4.97 15.14 -19.14
C GLY A 94 -6.47 15.18 -18.86
N ILE A 95 -7.33 14.94 -19.86
CA ILE A 95 -8.77 14.85 -19.66
C ILE A 95 -9.09 13.53 -18.95
N ILE A 96 -10.02 13.59 -17.98
CA ILE A 96 -10.57 12.39 -17.35
C ILE A 96 -12.05 12.28 -17.70
N LYS A 97 -12.47 11.11 -18.18
CA LYS A 97 -13.88 10.81 -18.48
C LYS A 97 -14.37 9.68 -17.59
N LEU A 98 -15.57 9.84 -17.02
CA LEU A 98 -16.32 8.74 -16.44
C LEU A 98 -16.99 7.96 -17.58
N VAL A 99 -16.73 6.67 -17.64
CA VAL A 99 -17.26 5.79 -18.68
C VAL A 99 -17.97 4.58 -18.10
N SER A 100 -18.91 4.02 -18.85
CA SER A 100 -19.47 2.70 -18.60
C SER A 100 -18.88 1.68 -19.56
N VAL A 101 -18.51 0.51 -19.04
CA VAL A 101 -18.11 -0.66 -19.81
C VAL A 101 -19.37 -1.37 -20.29
N THR A 102 -19.47 -1.65 -21.59
CA THR A 102 -20.56 -2.45 -22.15
C THR A 102 -20.44 -3.92 -21.75
N PRO A 103 -21.53 -4.71 -21.75
CA PRO A 103 -21.47 -6.14 -21.41
C PRO A 103 -20.53 -6.96 -22.30
N SER A 104 -20.26 -6.51 -23.52
CA SER A 104 -19.28 -7.13 -24.42
C SER A 104 -17.81 -6.83 -24.04
N ALA A 105 -17.59 -5.96 -23.05
CA ALA A 105 -16.28 -5.54 -22.51
C ALA A 105 -15.30 -4.95 -23.53
N ARG A 106 -15.77 -4.64 -24.75
CA ARG A 106 -14.94 -4.08 -25.84
C ARG A 106 -15.12 -2.59 -26.02
N ASP A 107 -16.24 -2.03 -25.55
CA ASP A 107 -16.61 -0.65 -25.79
C ASP A 107 -16.86 0.10 -24.49
N PHE A 108 -16.52 1.39 -24.51
CA PHE A 108 -16.78 2.32 -23.43
C PHE A 108 -17.79 3.37 -23.91
N SER A 109 -18.88 3.55 -23.16
CA SER A 109 -19.77 4.69 -23.36
C SER A 109 -19.39 5.82 -22.39
N VAL A 110 -19.16 7.01 -22.92
CA VAL A 110 -18.84 8.18 -22.09
C VAL A 110 -20.11 8.64 -21.37
N ILE A 111 -20.07 8.65 -20.05
CA ILE A 111 -21.16 9.19 -19.21
C ILE A 111 -20.99 10.70 -19.08
N ARG A 112 -19.78 11.13 -18.70
CA ARG A 112 -19.42 12.55 -18.62
C ARG A 112 -17.91 12.77 -18.60
N GLN A 113 -17.49 13.97 -18.96
CA GLN A 113 -16.15 14.46 -18.69
C GLN A 113 -16.08 15.08 -17.29
N LEU A 114 -14.96 14.90 -16.60
CA LEU A 114 -14.69 15.57 -15.34
C LEU A 114 -14.20 16.99 -15.61
N SER A 115 -14.58 17.93 -14.75
CA SER A 115 -13.96 19.26 -14.75
C SER A 115 -12.48 19.15 -14.33
N PRO A 116 -11.64 20.17 -14.63
CA PRO A 116 -10.25 20.17 -14.18
C PRO A 116 -10.12 19.99 -12.65
N VAL A 117 -11.01 20.64 -11.88
CA VAL A 117 -11.04 20.53 -10.41
C VAL A 117 -11.37 19.11 -9.96
N GLU A 118 -12.38 18.47 -10.55
CA GLU A 118 -12.73 17.08 -10.24
C GLU A 118 -11.59 16.11 -10.60
N ALA A 119 -10.93 16.34 -11.73
CA ALA A 119 -9.80 15.53 -12.18
C ALA A 119 -8.62 15.63 -11.20
N ASP A 120 -8.33 16.83 -10.70
CA ASP A 120 -7.26 17.03 -9.73
C ASP A 120 -7.60 16.44 -8.36
N MET A 121 -8.84 16.58 -7.90
CA MET A 121 -9.32 15.89 -6.70
C MET A 121 -9.20 14.37 -6.83
N LEU A 122 -9.54 13.81 -8.00
CA LEU A 122 -9.40 12.38 -8.28
C LEU A 122 -7.93 11.94 -8.23
N ARG A 123 -7.03 12.70 -8.86
CA ARG A 123 -5.59 12.42 -8.84
C ARG A 123 -5.04 12.46 -7.43
N GLN A 124 -5.45 13.43 -6.61
CA GLN A 124 -5.03 13.51 -5.22
C GLN A 124 -5.55 12.32 -4.40
N LYS A 125 -6.85 11.99 -4.54
CA LYS A 125 -7.50 10.88 -3.84
C LYS A 125 -6.78 9.55 -4.06
N TYR A 126 -6.41 9.25 -5.31
CA TYR A 126 -5.68 8.01 -5.65
C TYR A 126 -4.17 8.16 -5.65
N LYS A 127 -3.65 9.28 -5.10
CA LYS A 127 -2.23 9.61 -5.05
C LYS A 127 -1.55 9.54 -6.43
N LEU A 128 -2.25 9.81 -7.52
CA LEU A 128 -1.73 9.78 -8.89
C LEU A 128 -1.00 11.08 -9.29
N SER A 129 -1.11 12.13 -8.48
CA SER A 129 -0.29 13.34 -8.58
C SER A 129 1.15 13.06 -8.14
N GLY A 130 2.10 13.53 -8.94
CA GLY A 130 3.54 13.37 -8.74
C GLY A 130 4.33 13.70 -10.00
#